data_AF-A0A1L7UYL7-F1
#
_entry.id   AF-A0A1L7UYL7-F1
#
_cell.length_a   1.000
_cell.length_b   1.000
_cell.length_c   1.000
_cell.angle_alpha   90.00
_cell.angle_beta   90.00
_cell.angle_gamma   90.00
#
_symmetry.space_group_name_H-M   'P 1'
#
loop_
_entity.id
_entity.type
_entity.pdbx_description
1 polymer ?
#
loop_
_entity_poly.entity_id
_entity_poly.type
_entity_poly.pdbx_seq_one_letter_code
_entity_poly.pdbx_strand_id
1 'polypeptide(L)'
;MPKTTVTLFGANGTLRNRILHTSIAYPERPFNLVAFIRPESSSKIDHWVSNLTVYGVEVTLIDAVSLSSMLAGVDVVVSAVGSAVLSYPHIIQDAAAKADVRIFHPSSFGMPHVVRFEAQDFSMINSKAIWGLKTFIF
;
A
#
# COMPACT_ATOMS: atom_id res chain seq x y z
N MET A 1 12.63 -21.24 -3.14
CA MET A 1 12.18 -20.17 -2.23
C MET A 1 10.74 -19.85 -2.57
N PRO A 2 9.83 -19.70 -1.59
CA PRO A 2 8.46 -19.27 -1.87
C PRO A 2 8.48 -17.88 -2.55
N LYS A 3 7.59 -17.66 -3.52
CA LYS A 3 7.45 -16.37 -4.20
C LYS A 3 6.91 -15.33 -3.21
N THR A 4 7.52 -14.15 -3.18
CA THR A 4 7.04 -13.04 -2.37
C THR A 4 5.73 -12.48 -2.94
N THR A 5 4.71 -12.37 -2.09
CA THR A 5 3.42 -11.77 -2.46
C THR A 5 3.43 -10.30 -2.13
N VAL A 6 3.28 -9.46 -3.15
CA VAL A 6 3.30 -8.00 -3.04
C VAL A 6 1.91 -7.46 -3.38
N THR A 7 1.35 -6.69 -2.46
CA THR A 7 0.08 -6.00 -2.64
C THR A 7 0.29 -4.52 -2.93
N LEU A 8 -0.44 -3.97 -3.90
CA LEU A 8 -0.40 -2.56 -4.27
C LEU A 8 -1.81 -1.93 -4.22
N PHE A 9 -1.99 -0.95 -3.35
CA PHE A 9 -3.21 -0.14 -3.32
C PHE A 9 -3.10 1.08 -4.24
N GLY A 10 -4.15 1.39 -4.99
CA GLY A 10 -4.18 2.54 -5.91
C GLY A 10 -3.26 2.38 -7.13
N ALA A 11 -3.14 1.14 -7.60
CA ALA A 11 -2.35 0.73 -8.75
C ALA A 11 -2.76 1.40 -10.08
N ASN A 12 -3.96 1.98 -10.14
CA ASN A 12 -4.56 2.67 -11.29
C ASN A 12 -4.13 4.15 -11.45
N GLY A 13 -3.27 4.69 -10.57
CA GLY A 13 -2.73 6.05 -10.74
C GLY A 13 -1.62 6.11 -11.79
N THR A 14 -1.45 7.24 -12.49
CA THR A 14 -0.49 7.41 -13.60
C THR A 14 0.95 7.03 -13.25
N LEU A 15 1.43 7.43 -12.07
CA LEU A 15 2.77 7.06 -11.56
C LEU A 15 2.83 5.58 -11.11
N ARG A 16 1.70 5.07 -10.64
CA ARG A 16 1.60 3.82 -9.86
C ARG A 16 1.41 2.61 -10.77
N ASN A 17 0.80 2.82 -11.93
CA ASN A 17 0.80 1.85 -13.01
C ASN A 17 2.24 1.52 -13.46
N ARG A 18 3.16 2.50 -13.41
CA ARG A 18 4.57 2.28 -13.75
C ARG A 18 5.31 1.41 -12.73
N ILE A 19 4.97 1.51 -11.44
CA ILE A 19 5.50 0.63 -10.38
C ILE A 19 5.00 -0.82 -10.59
N LEU A 20 3.73 -0.96 -10.94
CA LEU A 20 3.15 -2.26 -11.28
C LEU A 20 3.83 -2.86 -12.53
N HIS A 21 3.90 -2.11 -13.62
CA HIS A 21 4.54 -2.55 -14.87
C HIS A 21 6.02 -2.88 -14.72
N THR A 22 6.77 -2.12 -13.90
CA THR A 22 8.18 -2.46 -13.62
C THR A 22 8.29 -3.73 -12.81
N SER A 23 7.46 -3.93 -11.78
CA SER A 23 7.43 -5.17 -11.00
C SER A 23 7.10 -6.41 -11.84
N ILE A 24 6.29 -6.23 -12.89
CA ILE A 24 5.97 -7.25 -13.90
C ILE A 24 7.15 -7.50 -14.85
N ALA A 25 7.83 -6.45 -15.28
CA ALA A 25 8.87 -6.49 -16.30
C ALA A 25 10.23 -7.04 -15.82
N TYR A 26 10.38 -7.37 -14.53
CA TYR A 26 11.56 -8.04 -13.98
C TYR A 26 11.31 -9.55 -13.77
N PRO A 27 11.46 -10.40 -14.80
CA PRO A 27 11.17 -11.82 -14.75
C PRO A 27 12.11 -12.62 -13.84
N GLU A 28 13.29 -12.06 -13.50
CA GLU A 28 14.28 -12.73 -12.66
C GLU A 28 13.84 -12.89 -11.19
N ARG A 29 12.80 -12.16 -10.75
CA ARG A 29 12.19 -12.29 -9.42
C ARG A 29 10.67 -12.27 -9.57
N PRO A 30 10.03 -13.41 -9.87
CA PRO A 30 8.59 -13.45 -10.04
C PRO A 30 7.89 -13.22 -8.69
N PHE A 31 7.33 -12.02 -8.52
CA PHE A 31 6.40 -11.71 -7.44
C PHE A 31 5.00 -12.24 -7.76
N ASN A 32 4.26 -12.61 -6.73
CA ASN A 32 2.80 -12.73 -6.86
C ASN A 32 2.20 -11.36 -6.57
N LEU A 33 1.54 -10.76 -7.56
CA LEU A 33 1.06 -9.38 -7.47
C LEU A 33 -0.43 -9.36 -7.18
N VAL A 34 -0.81 -8.59 -6.17
CA VAL A 34 -2.20 -8.31 -5.83
C VAL A 34 -2.43 -6.81 -5.94
N ALA A 35 -3.33 -6.37 -6.81
CA ALA A 35 -3.65 -4.96 -6.99
C ALA A 35 -5.04 -4.65 -6.44
N PHE A 36 -5.13 -3.64 -5.57
CA PHE A 36 -6.39 -3.07 -5.12
C PHE A 36 -6.65 -1.76 -5.85
N ILE A 37 -7.74 -1.72 -6.62
CA ILE A 37 -8.18 -0.55 -7.37
C ILE A 37 -9.56 -0.09 -6.90
N ARG A 38 -9.89 1.18 -7.13
CA ARG A 38 -11.28 1.63 -6.93
C ARG A 38 -12.18 1.00 -7.99
N PRO A 39 -13.36 0.45 -7.63
CA PRO A 39 -14.27 -0.18 -8.57
C PRO A 39 -14.65 0.72 -9.77
N GLU A 40 -14.93 2.00 -9.50
CA GLU A 40 -15.36 2.98 -10.50
C GLU A 40 -14.19 3.69 -11.23
N SER A 41 -12.99 3.12 -11.17
CA SER A 41 -11.85 3.74 -11.84
C SER A 41 -11.92 3.61 -13.36
N SER A 42 -11.76 4.73 -14.05
CA SER A 42 -11.62 4.76 -15.51
C SER A 42 -10.34 4.11 -16.02
N SER A 43 -9.29 4.02 -15.18
CA SER A 43 -8.02 3.38 -15.52
C SER A 43 -8.09 1.90 -15.12
N LYS A 44 -8.39 1.07 -16.12
CA LYS A 44 -8.30 -0.39 -16.00
C LYS A 44 -6.84 -0.81 -16.06
N ILE A 45 -6.48 -1.80 -15.25
CA ILE A 45 -5.18 -2.47 -15.34
C ILE A 45 -5.36 -3.61 -16.33
N ASP A 46 -4.58 -3.62 -17.40
CA ASP A 46 -4.63 -4.69 -18.38
C ASP A 46 -4.19 -6.01 -17.73
N HIS A 47 -5.08 -7.01 -17.73
CA HIS A 47 -4.90 -8.32 -17.10
C HIS A 47 -3.87 -9.22 -17.83
N TRP A 48 -2.95 -8.66 -18.61
CA TRP A 48 -2.04 -9.42 -19.50
C TRP A 48 -0.93 -10.17 -18.76
N VAL A 49 -0.95 -10.21 -17.42
CA VAL A 49 0.08 -10.85 -16.60
C VAL A 49 -0.53 -11.98 -15.79
N SER A 50 -0.03 -13.20 -16.00
CA SER A 50 -0.50 -14.41 -15.33
C SER A 50 -0.33 -14.43 -13.81
N ASN A 51 0.50 -13.55 -13.24
CA ASN A 51 0.78 -13.46 -11.81
C ASN A 51 0.15 -12.22 -11.16
N LEU A 52 -0.87 -11.61 -11.78
CA LEU A 52 -1.56 -10.44 -11.27
C LEU A 52 -3.02 -10.75 -10.93
N THR A 53 -3.39 -10.59 -9.66
CA THR A 53 -4.79 -10.62 -9.21
C THR A 53 -5.24 -9.19 -8.92
N VAL A 54 -6.44 -8.80 -9.38
CA VAL A 54 -6.97 -7.45 -9.19
C VAL A 54 -8.26 -7.52 -8.39
N TYR A 55 -8.35 -6.75 -7.32
CA TYR A 55 -9.54 -6.56 -6.49
C TYR A 55 -10.05 -5.13 -6.61
N GLY A 56 -11.36 -4.99 -6.84
CA GLY A 56 -12.05 -3.70 -6.72
C GLY A 56 -12.45 -3.47 -5.27
N VAL A 57 -11.78 -2.55 -4.57
CA VAL A 57 -12.07 -2.21 -3.17
C VAL A 57 -12.14 -0.71 -3.00
N GLU A 58 -13.26 -0.26 -2.44
CA GLU A 58 -13.42 1.11 -1.99
C GLU A 58 -12.93 1.22 -0.55
N VAL A 59 -11.71 1.74 -0.38
CA VAL A 59 -11.02 1.84 0.92
C VAL A 59 -11.81 2.68 1.93
N THR A 60 -12.68 3.58 1.47
CA THR A 60 -13.53 4.41 2.33
C THR A 60 -14.73 3.67 2.93
N LEU A 61 -15.07 2.49 2.40
CA LEU A 61 -16.24 1.71 2.79
C LEU A 61 -15.89 0.37 3.47
N ILE A 62 -14.65 -0.09 3.34
CA ILE A 62 -14.18 -1.34 3.95
C ILE A 62 -13.59 -1.10 5.33
N ASP A 63 -13.87 -1.99 6.27
CA ASP A 63 -13.25 -1.98 7.59
C ASP A 63 -11.89 -2.74 7.60
N ALA A 64 -11.06 -2.45 8.59
CA ALA A 64 -9.72 -3.04 8.69
C ALA A 64 -9.73 -4.57 8.91
N VAL A 65 -10.78 -5.16 9.49
CA VAL A 65 -10.85 -6.61 9.72
C VAL A 65 -11.13 -7.33 8.40
N SER A 66 -12.13 -6.85 7.65
CA SER A 66 -12.43 -7.36 6.31
C SER A 66 -11.21 -7.20 5.39
N LEU A 67 -10.56 -6.04 5.41
CA LEU A 67 -9.37 -5.80 4.61
C LEU A 67 -8.18 -6.68 5.04
N SER A 68 -7.98 -6.91 6.34
CA SER A 68 -6.91 -7.80 6.83
C SER A 68 -7.07 -9.24 6.33
N SER A 69 -8.31 -9.72 6.22
CA SER A 69 -8.59 -11.07 5.70
C SER A 69 -8.17 -11.19 4.23
N MET A 70 -8.29 -10.12 3.45
CA MET A 70 -7.82 -10.06 2.06
C MET A 70 -6.29 -9.95 1.94
N LEU A 71 -5.61 -9.54 3.02
CA LEU A 71 -4.15 -9.41 3.09
C LEU A 71 -3.47 -10.65 3.69
N ALA A 72 -4.21 -11.70 4.03
CA ALA A 72 -3.66 -12.93 4.59
C ALA A 72 -2.61 -13.55 3.65
N GLY A 73 -1.40 -13.79 4.14
CA GLY A 73 -0.29 -14.36 3.36
C GLY A 73 0.42 -13.36 2.43
N VAL A 74 0.13 -12.06 2.55
CA VAL A 74 0.87 -10.99 1.86
C VAL A 74 2.15 -10.66 2.62
N ASP A 75 3.29 -10.65 1.92
CA ASP A 75 4.58 -10.30 2.51
C ASP A 75 4.80 -8.79 2.58
N VAL A 76 4.35 -8.07 1.54
CA VAL A 76 4.62 -6.64 1.36
C VAL A 76 3.36 -5.92 0.94
N VAL A 77 3.03 -4.84 1.63
CA VAL A 77 1.96 -3.92 1.23
C VAL A 77 2.58 -2.59 0.82
N VAL A 78 2.24 -2.13 -0.39
CA VAL A 78 2.56 -0.81 -0.90
C VAL A 78 1.27 -0.02 -1.01
N SER A 79 1.10 0.97 -0.14
CA SER A 79 0.01 1.91 -0.24
C SER A 79 0.40 3.00 -1.23
N ALA A 80 -0.32 3.06 -2.34
CA ALA A 80 -0.19 4.13 -3.31
C ALA A 80 -1.59 4.70 -3.56
N VAL A 81 -2.27 5.13 -2.50
CA VAL A 81 -3.57 5.81 -2.58
C VAL A 81 -3.39 7.32 -2.78
N GLY A 82 -4.28 7.95 -3.55
CA GLY A 82 -4.22 9.38 -3.86
C GLY A 82 -4.67 10.26 -2.69
N SER A 83 -4.52 11.58 -2.84
CA SER A 83 -4.91 12.56 -1.80
C SER A 83 -6.39 12.51 -1.42
N ALA A 84 -7.25 12.01 -2.31
CA ALA A 84 -8.67 11.80 -2.03
C ALA A 84 -8.94 10.75 -0.92
N VAL A 85 -7.93 10.02 -0.44
CA VAL A 85 -8.04 9.01 0.63
C VAL A 85 -7.20 9.41 1.85
N LEU A 86 -6.79 10.68 1.98
CA LEU A 86 -5.89 11.13 3.06
C LEU A 86 -6.42 10.89 4.48
N SER A 87 -7.73 10.76 4.67
CA SER A 87 -8.34 10.46 5.96
C SER A 87 -8.34 8.97 6.32
N TYR A 88 -8.12 8.07 5.36
CA TYR A 88 -8.21 6.62 5.54
C TYR A 88 -6.90 5.81 5.39
N PRO A 89 -5.68 6.38 5.47
CA PRO A 89 -4.46 5.58 5.35
C PRO A 89 -4.29 4.62 6.54
N HIS A 90 -4.87 4.97 7.71
CA HIS A 90 -4.85 4.14 8.91
C HIS A 90 -5.57 2.79 8.69
N ILE A 91 -6.64 2.74 7.89
CA ILE A 91 -7.36 1.48 7.62
C ILE A 91 -6.45 0.46 6.94
N ILE A 92 -5.67 0.88 5.94
CA ILE A 92 -4.75 0.00 5.22
C ILE A 92 -3.60 -0.43 6.14
N GLN A 93 -3.08 0.49 6.96
CA GLN A 93 -2.01 0.21 7.90
C GLN A 93 -2.44 -0.78 8.99
N ASP A 94 -3.62 -0.57 9.60
CA ASP A 94 -4.19 -1.44 10.62
C ASP A 94 -4.51 -2.82 10.06
N ALA A 95 -5.03 -2.88 8.83
CA ALA A 95 -5.27 -4.13 8.14
C ALA A 95 -3.98 -4.90 7.86
N ALA A 96 -2.92 -4.21 7.42
CA ALA A 96 -1.61 -4.81 7.18
C ALA A 96 -0.97 -5.32 8.49
N ALA A 97 -1.09 -4.56 9.59
CA ALA A 97 -0.61 -4.99 10.90
C ALA A 97 -1.38 -6.22 11.41
N LYS A 98 -2.71 -6.25 11.26
CA LYS A 98 -3.54 -7.40 11.64
C LYS A 98 -3.25 -8.65 10.81
N ALA A 99 -2.88 -8.48 9.55
CA ALA A 99 -2.51 -9.58 8.65
C ALA A 99 -1.05 -10.05 8.80
N ASP A 100 -0.29 -9.48 9.75
CA ASP A 100 1.13 -9.78 10.00
C ASP A 100 2.02 -9.55 8.76
N VAL A 101 1.73 -8.48 8.00
CA VAL A 101 2.53 -8.11 6.82
C VAL A 101 3.93 -7.68 7.25
N ARG A 102 4.96 -8.30 6.64
CA ARG A 102 6.37 -8.07 6.99
C ARG A 102 6.84 -6.64 6.72
N ILE A 103 6.39 -6.04 5.60
CA ILE A 103 6.83 -4.71 5.18
C ILE A 103 5.63 -3.90 4.70
N PHE A 104 5.45 -2.70 5.26
CA PHE A 104 4.44 -1.73 4.83
C PHE A 104 5.11 -0.45 4.31
N HIS A 105 4.80 -0.09 3.07
CA HIS A 105 5.23 1.18 2.47
C HIS A 105 4.03 2.14 2.36
N PRO A 106 4.00 3.26 3.11
CA PRO A 106 2.93 4.26 2.99
C PRO A 106 2.97 5.02 1.66
N SER A 107 1.88 5.72 1.35
CA SER A 107 1.75 6.56 0.16
C SER A 107 2.50 7.88 0.33
N SER A 108 3.84 7.83 0.21
CA SER A 108 4.74 8.97 0.42
C SER A 108 5.51 9.39 -0.85
N PHE A 109 4.93 9.20 -2.03
CA PHE A 109 5.59 9.41 -3.34
C PHE A 109 5.80 10.90 -3.73
N GLY A 110 6.04 11.77 -2.76
CA GLY A 110 6.23 13.22 -2.94
C GLY A 110 7.32 13.76 -2.01
N MET A 111 7.22 15.03 -1.63
CA MET A 111 8.13 15.62 -0.64
C MET A 111 7.89 15.03 0.75
N PRO A 112 8.94 14.87 1.58
CA PRO A 112 8.76 14.48 2.98
C PRO A 112 7.77 15.42 3.66
N HIS A 113 6.72 14.86 4.28
CA HIS A 113 5.81 15.66 5.09
C HIS A 113 6.58 16.21 6.29
N VAL A 114 6.72 17.53 6.31
CA VAL A 114 7.21 18.28 7.47
C VAL A 114 6.00 18.57 8.34
N VAL A 115 5.92 17.92 9.50
CA VAL A 115 4.88 18.23 10.49
C VAL A 115 5.41 19.36 11.35
N ARG A 116 4.69 20.48 11.37
CA ARG A 116 4.93 21.60 12.29
C ARG A 116 3.90 21.49 13.41
N PHE A 117 4.34 21.17 14.61
CA PHE A 117 3.48 21.19 15.78
C PHE A 117 3.44 22.63 16.29
N GLU A 118 2.25 23.24 16.36
CA GLU A 118 2.09 24.65 16.76
C GLU A 118 2.62 24.94 18.18
N ALA A 119 2.79 23.90 19.01
CA ALA A 119 3.31 23.99 20.36
C ALA A 119 4.83 23.73 20.50
N GLN A 120 5.57 23.52 19.39
CA GLN A 120 6.99 23.18 19.42
C GLN A 120 7.79 23.96 18.37
N ASP A 121 8.94 24.53 18.77
CA ASP A 121 9.83 25.33 17.90
C ASP A 121 10.64 24.49 16.88
N PHE A 122 10.38 23.20 16.77
CA PHE A 122 11.03 22.31 15.83
C PHE A 122 10.01 21.57 14.97
N SER A 123 10.36 21.35 13.71
CA SER A 123 9.57 20.55 12.78
C SER A 123 10.14 19.13 12.69
N MET A 124 9.24 18.14 12.66
CA MET A 124 9.65 16.76 12.48
C MET A 124 9.46 16.37 11.01
N ILE A 125 10.55 15.87 10.40
CA ILE A 125 10.44 15.16 9.13
C ILE A 125 9.94 13.75 9.46
N ASN A 126 8.77 13.39 8.96
CA ASN A 126 8.18 12.07 9.17
C ASN A 126 8.93 10.99 8.36
N SER A 127 10.16 10.65 8.76
CA SER A 127 11.05 9.76 7.98
C SER A 127 11.50 8.49 8.70
N LYS A 128 11.37 8.37 10.02
CA LYS A 128 11.98 7.23 10.77
C LYS A 128 11.03 6.29 11.53
N ALA A 129 9.79 6.68 11.86
CA ALA A 129 8.95 5.88 12.77
C ALA A 129 8.00 4.88 12.08
N ILE A 130 7.74 4.99 10.77
CA ILE A 130 6.66 4.26 10.10
C ILE A 130 7.16 3.02 9.34
N TRP A 131 8.46 2.92 9.05
CA TRP A 131 9.01 1.89 8.17
C TRP A 131 9.31 0.55 8.86
N GLY A 132 9.20 0.48 10.18
CA GLY A 132 9.40 -0.74 10.97
C GLY A 132 8.16 -1.05 11.79
N LEU A 133 7.30 -1.96 11.29
CA LEU A 133 6.25 -2.58 12.12
C LEU A 133 6.91 -3.53 13.13
N LYS A 134 7.46 -2.92 14.19
CA LYS A 134 7.66 -3.48 15.54
C LYS A 134 8.13 -2.32 16.41
N THR A 135 7.20 -1.60 17.00
CA THR A 135 7.46 -0.87 18.24
C THR A 135 6.23 -1.02 19.10
N PHE A 136 6.28 -2.06 19.95
CA PHE A 136 5.45 -2.16 21.14
C PHE A 136 5.75 -0.95 22.02
N ILE A 137 4.72 -0.24 22.49
CA ILE A 137 4.78 0.52 23.74
C ILE A 137 3.42 0.32 24.43
N PHE A 138 3.49 -0.15 25.67
CA PHE A 138 2.38 -0.34 26.61
C PHE A 138 1.74 0.98 27.01
#